data_AF-A0A537HKK9-F1
#
_entry.id   AF-A0A537HKK9-F1
#
_cell.length_a   1.000
_cell.length_b   1.000
_cell.length_c   1.000
_cell.angle_alpha   90.00
_cell.angle_beta   90.00
_cell.angle_gamma   90.00
#
_symmetry.space_group_name_H-M   'P 1'
#
loop_
_entity.id
_entity.type
_entity.pdbx_description
1 polymer ?
#
loop_
_entity_poly.entity_id
_entity_poly.type
_entity_poly.pdbx_seq_one_letter_code
_entity_poly.pdbx_strand_id
1 'polypeptide(L)'
;MLLLWASLPLDREVPSLRIKTGVSDISNQILNRADCASQDKHMQEDPQNTKERSQKLRGPLEKGHAELSEEKIVARNPLDLPKAWTRYYDRLATHFVKQIGQRRSKVILEAGCGKGQLTIPLLRRLPRNVKMIAIDSSKGPYAGWLKELSQKLQTARLEKRVQLIISDARRIRAIEDESVDIVVSNELLCDLPYDSQLEKALTEFYRILRPGALMIHGEWSSSPAAEPQ
;
A
#
# COMPACT_ATOMS: atom_id res chain seq x y z
N MET A 1 12.49 5.15 -7.67
CA MET A 1 13.43 5.66 -6.64
C MET A 1 12.98 5.13 -5.27
N LEU A 2 13.76 4.21 -4.69
CA LEU A 2 13.53 3.61 -3.36
C LEU A 2 14.31 4.42 -2.32
N LEU A 3 13.72 4.74 -1.18
CA LEU A 3 14.48 4.84 0.07
C LEU A 3 13.68 4.32 1.27
N LEU A 4 14.37 3.50 2.05
CA LEU A 4 14.02 2.88 3.33
C LEU A 4 14.68 3.74 4.42
N TRP A 5 14.02 4.00 5.56
CA TRP A 5 14.79 4.19 6.80
C TRP A 5 14.05 3.81 8.08
N ALA A 6 14.87 3.45 9.08
CA ALA A 6 14.53 2.84 10.35
C ALA A 6 14.54 3.88 11.49
N SER A 7 13.83 3.51 12.56
CA SER A 7 13.54 4.22 13.82
C SER A 7 14.63 5.12 14.41
N LEU A 8 14.21 6.27 14.98
CA LEU A 8 14.75 7.00 16.16
C LEU A 8 13.74 8.14 16.55
N PRO A 9 13.77 8.70 17.78
CA PRO A 9 12.58 8.84 18.63
C PRO A 9 11.87 10.20 18.52
N LEU A 10 10.56 10.17 18.79
CA LEU A 10 9.66 11.32 18.91
C LEU A 10 10.06 12.21 20.08
N ASP A 11 9.98 13.52 19.85
CA ASP A 11 9.45 14.49 20.81
C ASP A 11 8.71 15.59 20.06
N ARG A 12 7.59 16.03 20.65
CA ARG A 12 6.73 17.21 20.37
C ARG A 12 5.43 16.97 19.59
N GLU A 13 4.37 16.94 20.40
CA GLU A 13 3.05 17.57 20.24
C GLU A 13 2.31 17.44 18.90
N VAL A 14 1.04 17.03 18.99
CA VAL A 14 0.09 17.01 17.87
C VAL A 14 -0.59 18.38 17.75
N PRO A 15 -0.35 19.13 16.66
CA PRO A 15 -1.34 20.09 16.19
C PRO A 15 -1.77 19.85 14.74
N SER A 16 -3.07 19.71 14.53
CA SER A 16 -3.81 19.86 13.27
C SER A 16 -3.41 18.95 12.08
N LEU A 17 -4.37 18.16 11.62
CA LEU A 17 -4.34 17.51 10.30
C LEU A 17 -4.27 18.61 9.22
N ARG A 18 -3.05 19.02 8.83
CA ARG A 18 -2.78 19.76 7.59
C ARG A 18 -2.36 18.75 6.53
N ILE A 19 -3.33 18.21 5.79
CA ILE A 19 -3.06 17.64 4.48
C ILE A 19 -2.73 18.82 3.57
N LYS A 20 -1.44 19.09 3.34
CA LYS A 20 -1.04 19.96 2.23
C LYS A 20 -1.27 19.17 0.94
N THR A 21 -2.41 19.36 0.31
CA THR A 21 -2.59 19.08 -1.11
C THR A 21 -1.81 20.13 -1.89
N GLY A 22 -0.50 19.90 -2.00
CA GLY A 22 0.42 20.68 -2.82
C GLY A 22 1.11 19.72 -3.76
N VAL A 23 0.96 19.95 -5.05
CA VAL A 23 1.62 19.22 -6.14
C VAL A 23 3.14 19.39 -6.01
N SER A 24 3.80 18.45 -5.33
CA SER A 24 5.23 18.10 -5.41
C SER A 24 5.54 17.14 -4.27
N ASP A 25 6.22 16.04 -4.56
CA ASP A 25 6.69 15.00 -3.63
C ASP A 25 5.69 13.89 -3.25
N ILE A 26 5.55 12.91 -4.14
CA ILE A 26 5.03 11.60 -3.75
C ILE A 26 6.15 10.85 -3.03
N SER A 27 6.22 11.06 -1.72
CA SER A 27 6.91 10.15 -0.81
C SER A 27 6.03 8.94 -0.55
N ASN A 28 6.59 7.73 -0.63
CA ASN A 28 5.95 6.51 -0.14
C ASN A 28 5.59 6.71 1.34
N GLN A 29 4.30 6.81 1.68
CA GLN A 29 3.87 6.91 3.07
C GLN A 29 3.45 5.54 3.58
N ILE A 30 4.28 4.96 4.44
CA ILE A 30 3.92 3.84 5.32
C ILE A 30 3.54 4.46 6.67
N LEU A 31 2.26 4.45 7.03
CA LEU A 31 1.79 4.85 8.36
C LEU A 31 1.73 3.62 9.27
N ASN A 32 2.39 3.68 10.43
CA ASN A 32 2.40 2.63 11.45
C ASN A 32 1.75 3.14 12.74
N ARG A 33 0.90 2.35 13.38
CA ARG A 33 0.15 2.72 14.61
C ARG A 33 1.00 2.77 15.90
N ALA A 34 2.33 2.61 15.81
CA ALA A 34 3.19 2.42 16.98
C ALA A 34 3.60 3.72 17.72
N ASP A 35 3.25 4.91 17.24
CA ASP A 35 3.75 6.17 17.81
C ASP A 35 2.75 6.89 18.73
N CYS A 36 2.12 6.17 19.67
CA CYS A 36 1.38 6.83 20.76
C CYS A 36 1.08 5.87 21.92
N ALA A 37 1.97 5.83 22.93
CA ALA A 37 1.65 5.73 24.37
C ALA A 37 2.84 5.22 25.21
N SER A 38 3.41 6.08 26.06
CA SER A 38 3.67 5.78 27.47
C SER A 38 4.15 7.03 28.22
N GLN A 39 3.69 7.14 29.46
CA GLN A 39 3.61 8.32 30.32
C GLN A 39 4.94 8.75 30.96
N ASP A 40 4.98 10.05 31.29
CA ASP A 40 5.94 10.71 32.17
C ASP A 40 6.08 10.03 33.54
N LYS A 41 7.32 9.72 33.93
CA LYS A 41 7.81 9.80 35.31
C LYS A 41 9.19 10.43 35.32
N HIS A 42 9.33 11.52 36.06
CA HIS A 42 10.59 12.21 36.38
C HIS A 42 11.63 11.29 37.03
N MET A 43 12.89 11.36 36.58
CA MET A 43 14.07 11.54 37.44
C MET A 43 15.31 11.88 36.59
N GLN A 44 16.15 12.76 37.14
CA GLN A 44 17.35 13.38 36.55
C GLN A 44 18.58 12.46 36.48
N GLU A 45 19.62 12.94 35.77
CA GLU A 45 21.08 12.58 35.75
C GLU A 45 21.56 11.94 34.42
N ASP A 46 22.76 12.14 33.85
CA ASP A 46 23.85 13.14 33.82
C ASP A 46 24.75 12.69 32.61
N PRO A 47 25.23 13.53 31.67
CA PRO A 47 25.70 13.07 30.36
C PRO A 47 27.22 12.92 30.29
N GLN A 48 27.78 11.80 30.78
CA GLN A 48 29.18 11.45 30.54
C GLN A 48 29.45 9.94 30.49
N ASN A 49 28.93 9.16 29.51
CA ASN A 49 29.56 7.88 29.16
C ASN A 49 29.07 7.20 27.87
N THR A 50 29.44 7.65 26.66
CA THR A 50 29.21 6.84 25.42
C THR A 50 30.20 7.08 24.28
N LYS A 51 31.43 7.56 24.55
CA LYS A 51 32.43 7.78 23.49
C LYS A 51 33.36 6.60 23.14
N GLU A 52 33.24 5.44 23.78
CA GLU A 52 34.22 4.34 23.58
C GLU A 52 33.69 3.05 22.93
N ARG A 53 32.48 3.02 22.36
CA ARG A 53 31.96 1.78 21.72
C ARG A 53 31.82 1.79 20.20
N SER A 54 32.52 2.69 19.51
CA SER A 54 32.51 2.80 18.05
C SER A 54 33.86 2.48 17.39
N GLN A 55 34.52 1.38 17.78
CA GLN A 55 35.65 0.84 17.02
C GLN A 55 35.73 -0.69 17.13
N LYS A 56 34.85 -1.38 16.40
CA LYS A 56 35.10 -2.72 15.81
C LYS A 56 33.87 -3.10 15.00
N LEU A 57 34.09 -3.80 13.87
CA LEU A 57 33.14 -4.19 12.82
C LEU A 57 33.15 -3.26 11.59
N ARG A 58 34.26 -3.26 10.85
CA ARG A 58 34.27 -2.97 9.41
C ARG A 58 34.84 -4.18 8.69
N GLY A 59 33.95 -5.01 8.15
CA GLY A 59 34.26 -5.98 7.09
C GLY A 59 33.69 -5.48 5.76
N PRO A 60 34.31 -5.78 4.61
CA PRO A 60 33.81 -5.30 3.31
C PRO A 60 32.56 -6.10 2.93
N LEU A 61 31.41 -5.43 2.83
CA LEU A 61 30.22 -5.96 2.18
C LEU A 61 30.29 -5.59 0.70
N GLU A 62 30.63 -6.57 -0.14
CA GLU A 62 30.58 -6.44 -1.59
C GLU A 62 29.15 -6.11 -2.05
N LYS A 63 29.01 -4.99 -2.76
CA LYS A 63 27.76 -4.54 -3.37
C LYS A 63 27.64 -5.17 -4.76
N GLY A 64 26.86 -6.24 -4.86
CA GLY A 64 26.32 -6.73 -6.13
C GLY A 64 24.84 -6.33 -6.26
N HIS A 65 24.55 -5.07 -6.54
CA HIS A 65 23.21 -4.69 -7.02
C HIS A 65 23.24 -4.76 -8.55
N ALA A 66 22.75 -5.87 -9.10
CA ALA A 66 22.38 -5.93 -10.49
C ALA A 66 21.24 -4.91 -10.71
N GLU A 67 21.52 -3.82 -11.42
CA GLU A 67 20.48 -2.95 -11.99
C GLU A 67 19.62 -3.81 -12.93
N LEU A 68 18.42 -4.13 -12.47
CA LEU A 68 17.38 -4.66 -13.34
C LEU A 68 17.06 -3.54 -14.34
N SER A 69 17.54 -3.66 -15.57
CA SER A 69 17.15 -2.76 -16.67
C SER A 69 15.62 -2.75 -16.76
N GLU A 70 14.98 -1.65 -16.39
CA GLU A 70 13.52 -1.53 -16.44
C GLU A 70 13.08 -1.49 -17.91
N GLU A 71 12.82 -2.66 -18.50
CA GLU A 71 12.30 -2.76 -19.86
C GLU A 71 11.05 -1.88 -19.99
N LYS A 72 11.03 -0.89 -20.89
CA LYS A 72 9.86 -0.02 -21.04
C LYS A 72 8.60 -0.84 -21.44
N ILE A 73 7.44 -0.45 -20.91
CA ILE A 73 6.15 -0.95 -21.40
C ILE A 73 5.77 -0.11 -22.60
N VAL A 74 5.78 -0.71 -23.78
CA VAL A 74 5.52 -0.03 -25.06
C VAL A 74 4.26 -0.63 -25.69
N ALA A 75 3.31 0.22 -26.00
CA ALA A 75 2.22 -0.06 -26.93
C ALA A 75 2.50 0.72 -28.22
N ARG A 76 2.69 0.05 -29.35
CA ARG A 76 3.04 0.71 -30.62
C ARG A 76 1.82 1.14 -31.40
N ASN A 77 0.69 0.50 -31.13
CA ASN A 77 -0.61 0.79 -31.72
C ASN A 77 -1.72 0.48 -30.70
N PRO A 78 -2.97 0.92 -30.94
CA PRO A 78 -4.08 0.71 -30.00
C PRO A 78 -4.37 -0.76 -29.65
N LEU A 79 -4.09 -1.71 -30.55
CA LEU A 79 -4.31 -3.14 -30.30
C LEU A 79 -3.31 -3.72 -29.29
N ASP A 80 -2.18 -3.05 -29.06
CA ASP A 80 -1.20 -3.44 -28.05
C ASP A 80 -1.62 -3.02 -26.62
N LEU A 81 -2.56 -2.09 -26.49
CA LEU A 81 -2.94 -1.51 -25.19
C LEU A 81 -3.33 -2.59 -24.16
N PRO A 82 -4.19 -3.58 -24.46
CA PRO A 82 -4.53 -4.62 -23.48
C PRO A 82 -3.31 -5.40 -22.96
N LYS A 83 -2.34 -5.68 -23.84
CA LYS A 83 -1.09 -6.38 -23.49
C LYS A 83 -0.18 -5.49 -22.65
N ALA A 84 -0.07 -4.21 -23.00
CA ALA A 84 0.68 -3.22 -22.23
C ALA A 84 0.08 -3.04 -20.82
N TRP A 85 -1.24 -2.91 -20.73
CA TRP A 85 -1.98 -2.80 -19.47
C TRP A 85 -1.77 -4.03 -18.58
N THR A 86 -1.82 -5.22 -19.18
CA THR A 86 -1.55 -6.48 -18.48
C THR A 86 -0.13 -6.49 -17.91
N ARG A 87 0.89 -6.12 -18.70
CA ARG A 87 2.28 -6.00 -18.22
C ARG A 87 2.42 -4.96 -17.11
N TYR A 88 1.72 -3.84 -17.21
CA TYR A 88 1.74 -2.78 -16.20
C TYR A 88 1.27 -3.31 -14.84
N TYR A 89 0.06 -3.87 -14.79
CA TYR A 89 -0.48 -4.39 -13.53
C TYR A 89 0.29 -5.61 -13.01
N ASP A 90 0.88 -6.41 -13.89
CA ASP A 90 1.73 -7.54 -13.48
C ASP A 90 3.01 -7.07 -12.76
N ARG A 91 3.62 -5.97 -13.24
CA ARG A 91 4.75 -5.32 -12.57
C ARG A 91 4.34 -4.58 -11.31
N LEU A 92 3.21 -3.88 -11.35
CA LEU A 92 2.67 -3.20 -10.18
C LEU A 92 2.40 -4.20 -9.05
N ALA A 93 1.75 -5.32 -9.34
CA ALA A 93 1.53 -6.39 -8.36
C ALA A 93 2.85 -6.94 -7.79
N THR A 94 3.89 -7.03 -8.61
CA THR A 94 5.24 -7.41 -8.13
C THR A 94 5.79 -6.39 -7.13
N HIS A 95 5.56 -5.09 -7.38
CA HIS A 95 5.94 -4.03 -6.47
C HIS A 95 5.16 -4.09 -5.15
N PHE A 96 3.84 -4.28 -5.21
CA PHE A 96 3.00 -4.45 -4.01
C PHE A 96 3.43 -5.65 -3.18
N VAL A 97 3.68 -6.81 -3.80
CA VAL A 97 4.16 -8.01 -3.10
C VAL A 97 5.52 -7.78 -2.44
N LYS A 98 6.42 -7.02 -3.08
CA LYS A 98 7.70 -6.62 -2.49
C LYS A 98 7.51 -5.76 -1.24
N GLN A 99 6.58 -4.80 -1.27
CA GLN A 99 6.25 -3.94 -0.12
C GLN A 99 5.55 -4.72 1.01
N ILE A 100 4.68 -5.67 0.67
CA ILE A 100 4.07 -6.61 1.63
C ILE A 100 5.16 -7.42 2.34
N GLY A 101 6.21 -7.81 1.60
CA GLY A 101 7.38 -8.50 2.13
C GLY A 101 7.06 -9.89 2.69
N GLN A 102 7.94 -10.40 3.55
CA GLN A 102 7.80 -11.72 4.19
C GLN A 102 6.94 -11.69 5.47
N ARG A 103 6.09 -10.67 5.63
CA ARG A 103 5.24 -10.51 6.82
C ARG A 103 4.31 -11.72 6.94
N ARG A 104 4.02 -12.13 8.17
CA ARG A 104 3.00 -13.17 8.47
C ARG A 104 1.58 -12.60 8.33
N SER A 105 1.30 -11.99 7.19
CA SER A 105 -0.03 -11.52 6.82
C SER A 105 -0.89 -12.71 6.42
N LYS A 106 -2.07 -12.81 7.00
CA LYS A 106 -3.12 -13.79 6.72
C LYS A 106 -4.28 -13.16 5.96
N VAL A 107 -4.59 -11.88 6.21
CA VAL A 107 -5.74 -11.17 5.65
C VAL A 107 -5.28 -9.86 5.02
N ILE A 108 -5.54 -9.72 3.72
CA ILE A 108 -5.30 -8.48 2.97
C ILE A 108 -6.63 -7.99 2.42
N LEU A 109 -6.91 -6.69 2.59
CA LEU A 109 -8.05 -6.04 1.95
C LEU A 109 -7.58 -5.16 0.78
N GLU A 110 -8.16 -5.35 -0.40
CA GLU A 110 -8.04 -4.42 -1.53
C GLU A 110 -9.27 -3.51 -1.58
N ALA A 111 -9.07 -2.21 -1.39
CA ALA A 111 -10.09 -1.19 -1.56
C ALA A 111 -10.07 -0.64 -2.99
N GLY A 112 -11.25 -0.54 -3.61
CA GLY A 112 -11.36 -0.08 -5.00
C GLY A 112 -10.84 -1.12 -5.99
N CYS A 113 -11.14 -2.40 -5.77
CA CYS A 113 -10.60 -3.51 -6.59
C CYS A 113 -11.10 -3.49 -8.05
N GLY A 114 -12.16 -2.72 -8.33
CA GLY A 114 -12.77 -2.59 -9.63
C GLY A 114 -13.09 -3.93 -10.29
N LYS A 115 -12.67 -4.07 -11.54
CA LYS A 115 -12.84 -5.31 -12.33
C LYS A 115 -11.65 -6.26 -12.24
N GLY A 116 -10.76 -6.07 -11.27
CA GLY A 116 -9.70 -7.03 -10.93
C GLY A 116 -8.34 -6.80 -11.54
N GLN A 117 -8.05 -5.59 -12.03
CA GLN A 117 -6.79 -5.28 -12.69
C GLN A 117 -5.57 -5.59 -11.81
N LEU A 118 -5.61 -5.18 -10.54
CA LEU A 118 -4.55 -5.47 -9.56
C LEU A 118 -4.86 -6.74 -8.75
N THR A 119 -6.13 -6.99 -8.41
CA THR A 119 -6.60 -8.17 -7.65
C THR A 119 -6.04 -9.50 -8.18
N ILE A 120 -6.19 -9.76 -9.48
CA ILE A 120 -5.81 -11.03 -10.09
C ILE A 120 -4.28 -11.25 -10.05
N PRO A 121 -3.44 -10.31 -10.53
CA PRO A 121 -1.99 -10.49 -10.46
C PRO A 121 -1.45 -10.49 -9.02
N LEU A 122 -2.10 -9.83 -8.06
CA LEU A 122 -1.78 -9.99 -6.63
C LEU A 122 -2.05 -11.42 -6.15
N LEU A 123 -3.26 -11.95 -6.36
CA LEU A 123 -3.65 -13.30 -5.93
C LEU A 123 -2.74 -14.40 -6.51
N ARG A 124 -2.22 -14.20 -7.72
CA ARG A 124 -1.27 -15.14 -8.35
C ARG A 124 0.09 -15.18 -7.65
N ARG A 125 0.50 -14.09 -7.01
CA ARG A 125 1.82 -13.92 -6.38
C ARG A 125 1.79 -14.11 -4.87
N LEU A 126 0.67 -13.80 -4.24
CA LEU A 126 0.54 -13.90 -2.78
C LEU A 126 0.55 -15.36 -2.32
N PRO A 127 1.23 -15.67 -1.18
CA PRO A 127 1.24 -17.01 -0.59
C PRO A 127 -0.18 -17.57 -0.44
N ARG A 128 -0.38 -18.87 -0.69
CA ARG A 128 -1.72 -19.50 -0.74
C ARG A 128 -2.53 -19.36 0.54
N ASN A 129 -1.87 -19.22 1.69
CA ASN A 129 -2.49 -19.04 3.00
C ASN A 129 -2.99 -17.61 3.24
N VAL A 130 -2.66 -16.65 2.38
CA VAL A 130 -3.25 -15.30 2.41
C VAL A 130 -4.67 -15.36 1.85
N LYS A 131 -5.63 -14.89 2.65
CA LYS A 131 -6.99 -14.61 2.23
C LYS A 131 -7.08 -13.15 1.81
N MET A 132 -7.73 -12.91 0.67
CA MET A 132 -8.00 -11.56 0.21
C MET A 132 -9.46 -11.19 0.42
N ILE A 133 -9.70 -9.95 0.79
CA ILE A 133 -11.02 -9.33 0.74
C ILE A 133 -10.93 -8.21 -0.28
N ALA A 134 -11.80 -8.20 -1.27
CA ALA A 134 -11.77 -7.19 -2.32
C ALA A 134 -13.10 -6.44 -2.31
N ILE A 135 -13.03 -5.13 -2.08
CA ILE A 135 -14.19 -4.27 -1.97
C ILE A 135 -14.24 -3.26 -3.11
N ASP A 136 -15.44 -3.01 -3.61
CA ASP A 136 -15.70 -1.94 -4.57
C ASP A 136 -17.15 -1.49 -4.45
N SER A 137 -17.43 -0.22 -4.71
CA SER A 137 -18.81 0.28 -4.68
C SER A 137 -19.62 -0.29 -5.85
N SER A 138 -18.97 -0.54 -6.98
CA SER A 138 -19.52 -0.96 -8.27
C SER A 138 -20.80 -0.19 -8.63
N LYS A 139 -20.74 1.13 -8.47
CA LYS A 139 -21.83 2.08 -8.72
C LYS A 139 -21.50 3.02 -9.87
N GLY A 140 -22.54 3.66 -10.42
CA GLY A 140 -22.39 4.66 -11.48
C GLY A 140 -21.67 4.07 -12.71
N PRO A 141 -20.61 4.73 -13.23
CA PRO A 141 -19.87 4.24 -14.40
C PRO A 141 -19.17 2.88 -14.16
N TYR A 142 -19.07 2.45 -12.90
CA TYR A 142 -18.41 1.21 -12.47
C TYR A 142 -19.39 0.07 -12.18
N ALA A 143 -20.67 0.25 -12.55
CA ALA A 143 -21.71 -0.75 -12.36
C ALA A 143 -21.35 -2.07 -13.05
N GLY A 144 -21.38 -3.17 -12.29
CA GLY A 144 -21.12 -4.52 -12.79
C GLY A 144 -19.64 -4.96 -12.74
N TRP A 145 -18.70 -4.09 -12.37
CA TRP A 145 -17.28 -4.43 -12.24
C TRP A 145 -17.01 -5.61 -11.30
N LEU A 146 -17.69 -5.68 -10.15
CA LEU A 146 -17.54 -6.83 -9.24
C LEU A 146 -18.08 -8.14 -9.84
N LYS A 147 -19.11 -8.07 -10.69
CA LYS A 147 -19.60 -9.23 -11.43
C LYS A 147 -18.57 -9.70 -12.47
N GLU A 148 -17.95 -8.76 -13.19
CA GLU A 148 -16.87 -9.06 -14.13
C GLU A 148 -15.65 -9.68 -13.42
N LEU A 149 -15.23 -9.09 -12.29
CA LEU A 149 -14.15 -9.64 -11.46
C LEU A 149 -14.48 -11.08 -11.00
N SER A 150 -15.70 -11.34 -10.54
CA SER A 150 -16.14 -12.68 -10.14
C SER A 150 -15.96 -13.71 -11.26
N GLN A 151 -16.36 -13.38 -12.49
CA GLN A 151 -16.18 -14.26 -13.66
C GLN A 151 -14.70 -14.51 -13.99
N LYS A 152 -13.87 -13.47 -13.92
CA LYS A 152 -12.42 -13.60 -14.14
C LYS A 152 -11.76 -14.49 -13.07
N LEU A 153 -12.18 -14.36 -11.82
CA LEU A 153 -11.67 -15.18 -10.72
C LEU A 153 -12.02 -16.65 -10.92
N GLN A 154 -13.25 -16.97 -11.32
CA GLN A 154 -13.67 -18.34 -11.64
C GLN A 154 -12.83 -18.92 -12.79
N THR A 155 -12.66 -18.14 -13.87
CA THR A 155 -11.83 -18.53 -15.03
C THR A 155 -10.39 -18.80 -14.61
N ALA A 156 -9.85 -18.00 -13.68
CA ALA A 156 -8.51 -18.15 -13.15
C ALA A 156 -8.38 -19.20 -12.01
N ARG A 157 -9.49 -19.81 -11.57
CA ARG A 157 -9.56 -20.71 -10.40
C ARG A 157 -9.04 -20.08 -9.10
N LEU A 158 -9.34 -18.79 -8.91
CA LEU A 158 -8.93 -17.97 -7.78
C LEU A 158 -10.10 -17.58 -6.86
N GLU A 159 -11.33 -17.94 -7.21
CA GLU A 159 -12.55 -17.54 -6.51
C GLU A 159 -12.58 -17.95 -5.04
N LYS A 160 -11.93 -19.07 -4.67
CA LYS A 160 -11.83 -19.52 -3.28
C LYS A 160 -10.82 -18.74 -2.44
N ARG A 161 -10.00 -17.89 -3.06
CA ARG A 161 -8.94 -17.12 -2.41
C ARG A 161 -9.35 -15.69 -2.04
N VAL A 162 -10.50 -15.24 -2.51
CA VAL A 162 -10.94 -13.86 -2.35
C VAL A 162 -12.42 -13.79 -2.01
N GLN A 163 -12.75 -12.95 -1.03
CA GLN A 163 -14.11 -12.56 -0.71
C GLN A 163 -14.42 -11.24 -1.41
N LEU A 164 -15.40 -11.23 -2.32
CA LEU A 164 -15.88 -10.01 -2.96
C LEU A 164 -16.99 -9.36 -2.13
N ILE A 165 -16.90 -8.06 -1.87
CA ILE A 165 -17.91 -7.31 -1.12
C ILE A 165 -18.25 -6.01 -1.86
N ILE A 166 -19.53 -5.82 -2.17
CA ILE A 166 -20.01 -4.52 -2.65
C ILE A 166 -20.00 -3.56 -1.46
N SER A 167 -19.08 -2.60 -1.43
CA SER A 167 -18.89 -1.69 -0.32
C SER A 167 -18.33 -0.34 -0.76
N ASP A 168 -18.73 0.73 -0.08
CA ASP A 168 -18.12 2.04 -0.24
C ASP A 168 -16.90 2.12 0.67
N ALA A 169 -15.72 2.47 0.14
CA ALA A 169 -14.49 2.57 0.91
C ALA A 169 -14.59 3.59 2.06
N ARG A 170 -15.49 4.58 1.96
CA ARG A 170 -15.78 5.57 3.00
C ARG A 170 -16.67 5.03 4.13
N ARG A 171 -17.17 3.79 3.99
CA ARG A 171 -18.07 3.13 4.96
C ARG A 171 -18.12 1.60 4.78
N ILE A 172 -17.14 0.90 5.33
CA ILE A 172 -16.88 -0.53 5.22
C ILE A 172 -17.54 -1.31 6.38
N ARG A 173 -18.87 -1.48 6.33
CA ARG A 173 -19.62 -2.10 7.44
C ARG A 173 -19.42 -3.61 7.63
N ALA A 174 -19.01 -4.33 6.57
CA ALA A 174 -18.95 -5.79 6.59
C ALA A 174 -17.64 -6.33 7.19
N ILE A 175 -16.73 -5.44 7.59
CA ILE A 175 -15.39 -5.77 8.09
C ILE A 175 -15.24 -5.26 9.51
N GLU A 176 -14.87 -6.17 10.39
CA GLU A 176 -14.65 -5.90 11.81
C GLU A 176 -13.44 -5.00 12.03
N ASP A 177 -13.47 -4.26 13.14
CA ASP A 177 -12.34 -3.47 13.61
C ASP A 177 -11.12 -4.37 13.83
N GLU A 178 -9.92 -3.86 13.55
CA GLU A 178 -8.65 -4.53 13.85
C GLU A 178 -8.51 -5.97 13.30
N SER A 179 -9.19 -6.29 12.20
CA SER A 179 -9.29 -7.64 11.62
C SER A 179 -8.41 -7.87 10.37
N VAL A 180 -7.84 -6.79 9.80
CA VAL A 180 -7.08 -6.82 8.55
C VAL A 180 -5.59 -6.54 8.82
N ASP A 181 -4.71 -7.29 8.14
CA ASP A 181 -3.26 -7.16 8.33
C ASP A 181 -2.63 -6.13 7.39
N ILE A 182 -3.20 -5.97 6.20
CA ILE A 182 -2.76 -5.02 5.17
C ILE A 182 -3.98 -4.51 4.40
N VAL A 183 -4.06 -3.20 4.21
CA VAL A 183 -4.95 -2.58 3.22
C VAL A 183 -4.12 -2.19 2.00
N VAL A 184 -4.59 -2.54 0.82
CA VAL A 184 -4.03 -2.11 -0.45
C VAL A 184 -5.08 -1.34 -1.25
N SER A 185 -4.68 -0.33 -2.00
CA SER A 185 -5.51 0.24 -3.06
C SER A 185 -4.64 0.70 -4.22
N ASN A 186 -5.24 0.78 -5.40
CA ASN A 186 -4.59 1.41 -6.54
C ASN A 186 -5.61 2.26 -7.29
N GLU A 187 -5.27 3.53 -7.54
CA GLU A 187 -6.10 4.49 -8.27
C GLU A 187 -7.47 4.67 -7.59
N LEU A 188 -7.51 4.62 -6.25
CA LEU A 188 -8.73 4.82 -5.48
C LEU A 188 -8.75 6.21 -4.87
N LEU A 189 -7.61 6.71 -4.38
CA LEU A 189 -7.60 7.96 -3.63
C LEU A 189 -7.89 9.14 -4.55
N CYS A 190 -7.50 9.06 -5.84
CA CYS A 190 -7.88 10.03 -6.86
C CYS A 190 -9.40 10.08 -7.12
N ASP A 191 -10.12 8.98 -6.89
CA ASP A 191 -11.58 8.89 -7.01
C ASP A 191 -12.32 9.45 -5.77
N LEU A 192 -11.58 9.94 -4.78
CA LEU A 192 -12.07 10.60 -3.57
C LEU A 192 -11.62 12.08 -3.54
N PRO A 193 -12.14 12.93 -4.45
CA PRO A 193 -11.56 14.25 -4.75
C PRO A 193 -11.72 15.30 -3.65
N TYR A 194 -12.52 15.01 -2.61
CA TYR A 194 -12.74 15.92 -1.49
C TYR A 194 -12.04 15.39 -0.25
N ASP A 195 -11.38 16.27 0.50
CA ASP A 195 -10.68 15.92 1.75
C ASP A 195 -11.58 15.15 2.71
N SER A 196 -12.84 15.58 2.86
CA SER A 196 -13.83 14.89 3.71
C SER A 196 -14.16 13.46 3.27
N GLN A 197 -13.98 13.11 1.99
CA GLN A 197 -14.17 11.77 1.48
C GLN A 197 -12.92 10.92 1.68
N LEU A 198 -11.75 11.49 1.40
CA LEU A 198 -10.46 10.86 1.66
C LEU A 198 -10.30 10.54 3.15
N GLU A 199 -10.58 11.50 4.03
CA GLU A 199 -10.53 11.33 5.48
C GLU A 199 -11.44 10.20 5.95
N LYS A 200 -12.68 10.11 5.43
CA LYS A 200 -13.61 9.01 5.76
C LYS A 200 -13.08 7.65 5.32
N ALA A 201 -12.50 7.55 4.13
CA ALA A 201 -11.93 6.30 3.64
C ALA A 201 -10.71 5.87 4.47
N LEU A 202 -9.78 6.80 4.73
CA LEU A 202 -8.60 6.54 5.56
C LEU A 202 -8.98 6.17 7.00
N THR A 203 -10.03 6.81 7.56
CA THR A 203 -10.57 6.46 8.88
C THR A 203 -11.11 5.04 8.89
N GLU A 204 -11.85 4.63 7.87
CA GLU A 204 -12.35 3.25 7.75
C GLU A 204 -11.22 2.25 7.57
N PHE A 205 -10.21 2.56 6.76
CA PHE A 205 -9.03 1.71 6.62
C PHE A 205 -8.29 1.58 7.95
N TYR A 206 -8.13 2.66 8.70
CA TYR A 206 -7.48 2.64 10.00
C TYR A 206 -8.27 1.79 11.00
N ARG A 207 -9.60 1.92 11.03
CA ARG A 207 -10.48 1.13 11.91
C ARG A 207 -10.31 -0.38 11.70
N ILE A 208 -10.32 -0.84 10.45
CA ILE A 208 -10.26 -2.27 10.14
C ILE A 208 -8.85 -2.86 10.29
N LEU A 209 -7.82 -2.03 10.30
CA LEU A 209 -6.44 -2.48 10.42
C LEU A 209 -6.09 -2.84 11.86
N ARG A 210 -5.51 -4.03 12.04
CA ARG A 210 -4.93 -4.42 13.34
C ARG A 210 -3.77 -3.49 13.72
N PRO A 211 -3.43 -3.36 15.02
CA PRO A 211 -2.22 -2.68 15.43
C PRO A 211 -0.95 -3.22 14.72
N GLY A 212 -0.12 -2.32 14.19
CA GLY A 212 1.11 -2.66 13.45
C GLY A 212 0.89 -3.20 12.02
N ALA A 213 -0.33 -3.10 11.49
CA ALA A 213 -0.64 -3.36 10.09
C ALA A 213 -0.08 -2.29 9.15
N LEU A 214 -0.19 -2.53 7.83
CA LEU A 214 0.31 -1.63 6.79
C LEU A 214 -0.81 -1.20 5.83
N MET A 215 -0.65 -0.01 5.28
CA MET A 215 -1.38 0.42 4.08
C MET A 215 -0.40 0.60 2.92
N ILE A 216 -0.80 0.21 1.72
CA ILE A 216 -0.01 0.37 0.49
C ILE A 216 -0.93 0.93 -0.60
N HIS A 217 -0.65 2.14 -1.06
CA HIS A 217 -1.48 2.83 -2.05
C HIS A 217 -0.66 3.12 -3.32
N GLY A 218 -1.18 2.72 -4.47
CA GLY A 218 -0.63 3.05 -5.78
C GLY A 218 -1.46 4.15 -6.43
N GLU A 219 -0.83 5.24 -6.85
CA GLU A 219 -1.51 6.35 -7.52
C GLU A 219 -0.66 6.83 -8.70
N TRP A 220 -1.30 7.34 -9.74
CA TRP A 220 -0.58 8.01 -10.82
C TRP A 220 -0.05 9.36 -10.32
N SER A 221 1.26 9.58 -10.48
CA SER A 221 1.83 10.91 -10.32
C SER A 221 1.47 11.76 -11.53
N SER A 222 0.75 12.87 -11.33
CA SER A 222 0.58 13.90 -12.36
C SER A 222 1.88 14.65 -12.68
N SER A 223 2.92 14.46 -11.86
CA SER A 223 4.25 14.99 -12.11
C SER A 223 5.09 13.88 -12.76
N PRO A 224 5.38 13.93 -14.09
CA PRO A 224 6.45 13.11 -14.62
C PRO A 224 7.71 13.50 -13.84
N ALA A 225 8.32 12.54 -13.15
CA ALA A 225 9.64 12.77 -12.59
C ALA A 225 10.50 13.33 -13.72
N ALA A 226 11.03 14.54 -13.56
CA ALA A 226 12.06 15.01 -14.47
C ALA A 226 13.11 13.89 -14.51
N GLU A 227 13.35 13.30 -15.69
CA GLU A 227 14.39 12.30 -15.81
C GLU A 227 15.67 12.92 -15.23
N PRO A 228 16.38 12.25 -14.31
CA PRO A 228 17.66 12.76 -13.85
C PRO A 228 18.55 12.91 -15.09
N GLN A 229 18.91 14.17 -15.40
CA GLN A 229 19.85 14.50 -16.46
C GLN A 229 21.25 14.02 -16.14
#